data_AF-A0A3C1U6A7-F1
#
_entry.id   AF-A0A3C1U6A7-F1
#
_cell.length_a   1.000
_cell.length_b   1.000
_cell.length_c   1.000
_cell.angle_alpha   90.00
_cell.angle_beta   90.00
_cell.angle_gamma   90.00
#
_symmetry.space_group_name_H-M   'P 1'
#
loop_
_entity.id
_entity.type
_entity.pdbx_description
1 polymer ?
#
loop_
_entity_poly.entity_id
_entity_poly.type
_entity_poly.pdbx_seq_one_letter_code
_entity_poly.pdbx_strand_id
1 'polypeptide(L)' 'MSQDAAIEQHYGRPGLLDRILKSLAKQGVDGNDITIETLAPLDEFHVGGLFATRRIASRLTLMPQDQLVDLGCGTGGP' A
#
# COMPACT_ATOMS: atom_id res chain seq x y z
N MET A 1 23.12 -18.29 -4.60
CA MET A 1 22.44 -17.05 -4.17
C MET A 1 21.33 -17.44 -3.22
N SER A 2 21.11 -16.69 -2.13
CA SER A 2 19.91 -16.88 -1.32
C SER A 2 18.68 -16.49 -2.11
N GLN A 3 17.51 -17.00 -1.72
CA GLN A 3 16.23 -16.62 -2.32
C GLN A 3 16.00 -15.11 -2.20
N ASP A 4 16.35 -14.52 -1.06
CA ASP A 4 16.25 -13.08 -0.81
C ASP A 4 17.09 -12.27 -1.79
N ALA A 5 18.34 -12.67 -2.05
CA ALA A 5 19.21 -11.98 -2.99
C ALA A 5 18.67 -11.99 -4.43
N ALA A 6 18.00 -13.08 -4.84
CA ALA A 6 17.38 -13.16 -6.16
C ALA A 6 16.13 -12.26 -6.26
N ILE A 7 15.34 -12.18 -5.18
CA ILE A 7 14.18 -11.29 -5.08
C ILE A 7 14.63 -9.82 -5.11
N GLU A 8 15.62 -9.45 -4.30
CA GLU A 8 16.19 -8.10 -4.28
C GLU A 8 16.77 -7.71 -5.64
N GLN A 9 17.44 -8.63 -6.34
CA GLN A 9 17.94 -8.34 -7.69
C GLN A 9 16.81 -8.09 -8.70
N HIS A 10 15.69 -8.79 -8.57
CA HIS A 10 14.56 -8.66 -9.50
C HIS A 10 13.70 -7.42 -9.22
N TYR A 11 13.30 -7.24 -7.96
CA TYR A 11 12.37 -6.19 -7.53
C TYR A 11 13.08 -4.93 -7.05
N GLY A 12 14.30 -5.06 -6.52
CA GLY A 12 15.08 -3.94 -6.01
C GLY A 12 15.43 -2.96 -7.13
N ARG A 13 15.08 -1.70 -6.90
CA ARG A 13 15.51 -0.57 -7.75
C ARG A 13 16.28 0.41 -6.87
N PRO A 14 17.60 0.59 -7.09
CA PRO A 14 18.37 1.60 -6.37
C PRO A 14 17.70 2.98 -6.44
N GLY A 15 17.64 3.67 -5.30
CA GLY A 15 17.05 5.01 -5.19
C GLY A 15 15.56 5.10 -5.54
N LEU A 16 14.80 4.01 -5.45
CA LEU A 16 13.35 4.02 -5.69
C LEU A 16 12.63 4.90 -4.66
N LEU A 17 12.93 4.72 -3.37
CA LEU A 17 12.32 5.48 -2.28
C LEU A 17 12.54 6.99 -2.47
N ASP A 18 13.78 7.42 -2.70
CA ASP A 18 14.09 8.84 -2.94
C ASP A 18 13.33 9.43 -4.12
N ARG A 19 13.13 8.65 -5.20
CA ARG A 19 12.36 9.08 -6.36
C ARG A 19 10.88 9.25 -6.04
N ILE A 20 10.31 8.33 -5.26
CA ILE A 20 8.92 8.42 -4.79
C ILE A 20 8.75 9.66 -3.92
N LEU A 21 9.60 9.84 -2.90
CA LEU A 21 9.53 10.99 -1.98
C LEU A 21 9.71 12.33 -2.70
N LYS A 22 10.65 12.42 -3.66
CA LYS A 22 10.82 13.63 -4.50
C LYS A 22 9.60 13.90 -5.39
N SER A 23 8.92 12.86 -5.87
CA SER A 23 7.71 13.01 -6.69
C SER A 23 6.54 13.51 -5.85
N LEU A 24 6.35 12.97 -4.64
CA LEU A 24 5.34 13.42 -3.68
C LEU A 24 5.57 14.88 -3.29
N ALA A 25 6.81 15.26 -2.95
CA ALA A 25 7.14 16.64 -2.60
C ALA A 25 6.83 17.64 -3.74
N LYS A 26 7.06 17.26 -5.00
CA LYS A 26 6.68 18.08 -6.17
C LYS A 26 5.18 18.28 -6.33
N GLN A 27 4.37 17.40 -5.74
CA GLN A 27 2.91 17.50 -5.70
C GLN A 27 2.40 18.21 -4.44
N GLY A 28 3.30 18.74 -3.61
CA GLY A 28 2.96 19.40 -2.35
C GLY A 28 2.65 18.44 -1.20
N VAL A 29 3.04 17.17 -1.32
CA VAL A 29 2.92 16.15 -0.25
C VAL A 29 4.31 15.87 0.30
N ASP A 30 4.65 16.40 1.48
CA ASP A 30 5.93 16.13 2.13
C ASP A 30 5.79 15.89 3.65
N GLY A 31 6.81 15.25 4.22
CA GLY A 31 6.91 15.02 5.67
C GLY A 31 5.68 14.33 6.27
N ASN A 32 4.97 15.04 7.15
CA ASN A 32 3.82 14.54 7.90
C ASN A 32 2.53 14.46 7.07
N ASP A 33 2.51 15.00 5.85
CA ASP A 33 1.32 14.97 4.98
C ASP A 33 1.18 13.64 4.20
N ILE A 34 2.17 12.74 4.34
CA ILE A 34 2.11 11.40 3.75
C ILE A 34 1.12 10.54 4.54
N THR A 35 -0.06 10.38 3.98
CA THR A 35 -1.16 9.56 4.49
C THR A 35 -1.40 8.34 3.60
N ILE A 36 -2.18 7.36 4.08
CA ILE A 36 -2.60 6.21 3.28
C ILE A 36 -3.29 6.68 1.99
N GLU A 37 -4.13 7.71 2.08
CA GLU A 37 -4.84 8.29 0.95
C GLU A 37 -3.89 8.88 -0.10
N THR A 38 -2.79 9.52 0.33
CA THR A 38 -1.80 10.06 -0.62
C THR A 38 -0.99 8.97 -1.32
N LEU A 39 -0.80 7.81 -0.67
CA LEU A 39 -0.07 6.69 -1.22
C LEU A 39 -0.96 5.71 -2.00
N ALA A 40 -2.27 5.68 -1.74
CA ALA A 40 -3.21 4.76 -2.36
C ALA A 40 -3.11 4.67 -3.90
N PRO A 41 -2.90 5.76 -4.67
CA PRO A 41 -2.71 5.67 -6.12
C PRO A 41 -1.47 4.86 -6.55
N LEU A 42 -0.48 4.72 -5.65
CA LEU A 42 0.78 3.99 -5.85
C LEU A 42 0.84 2.65 -5.13
N ASP A 43 -0.05 2.39 -4.17
CA ASP A 43 -0.01 1.17 -3.33
C ASP A 43 -1.16 0.22 -3.69
N GLU A 44 -2.35 0.75 -3.95
CA GLU A 44 -3.56 -0.03 -4.23
C GLU A 44 -3.78 -0.23 -5.74
N PHE A 45 -2.85 -0.93 -6.38
CA PHE A 45 -2.89 -1.22 -7.83
C PHE A 45 -3.96 -2.23 -8.26
N HIS A 46 -4.69 -2.82 -7.32
CA HIS A 46 -5.78 -3.73 -7.65
C HIS A 46 -6.96 -2.98 -8.31
N VAL A 47 -7.84 -3.72 -8.97
CA VAL A 47 -8.99 -3.15 -9.67
C VAL A 47 -9.83 -2.31 -8.70
N GLY A 48 -9.93 -1.01 -8.99
CA GLY A 48 -10.74 -0.04 -8.24
C GLY A 48 -10.09 0.58 -7.01
N GLY A 49 -8.86 0.19 -6.65
CA GLY A 49 -8.04 0.77 -5.56
C GLY A 49 -8.78 1.03 -4.24
N LEU A 50 -8.35 2.07 -3.52
CA LEU A 50 -8.92 2.47 -2.22
C LEU A 50 -10.44 2.61 -2.21
N PHE A 51 -11.02 3.08 -3.32
CA PHE A 51 -12.47 3.20 -3.44
C PHE A 51 -13.18 1.84 -3.39
N ALA A 52 -12.65 0.84 -4.08
CA ALA A 52 -13.20 -0.52 -4.04
C ALA A 52 -13.08 -1.13 -2.64
N THR A 53 -11.91 -0.97 -2.00
CA THR A 53 -11.66 -1.41 -0.62
C THR A 53 -12.67 -0.80 0.35
N ARG A 54 -12.82 0.53 0.34
CA ARG A 54 -13.80 1.24 1.18
C ARG A 54 -15.24 0.81 0.89
N ARG A 55 -15.59 0.61 -0.38
CA ARG A 55 -16.94 0.16 -0.77
C ARG A 55 -17.25 -1.24 -0.25
N ILE A 56 -16.29 -2.16 -0.29
CA ILE A 56 -16.46 -3.51 0.27
C ILE A 56 -16.57 -3.43 1.80
N ALA A 57 -15.63 -2.73 2.45
CA ALA A 57 -15.61 -2.56 3.90
C ALA A 57 -16.93 -1.98 4.44
N SER A 58 -17.49 -0.96 3.76
CA SER A 58 -18.76 -0.33 4.16
C SER A 58 -19.99 -1.26 4.10
N ARG A 59 -19.87 -2.41 3.44
CA ARG A 59 -20.94 -3.42 3.33
C ARG A 59 -20.76 -4.58 4.29
N LEU A 60 -19.60 -4.68 4.94
CA LEU A 60 -19.37 -5.68 5.97
C LEU A 60 -20.14 -5.27 7.23
N THR A 61 -20.96 -6.18 7.75
CA THR A 61 -21.69 -5.97 9.01
C THR A 61 -21.05 -6.84 10.08
N LEU A 62 -19.81 -6.50 10.45
CA LEU A 62 -19.02 -7.29 11.40
C LEU A 62 -19.52 -7.08 12.83
N MET A 63 -19.64 -8.19 13.57
CA MET A 63 -19.95 -8.23 14.99
C MET A 63 -18.72 -8.63 15.80
N PRO A 64 -18.66 -8.32 17.11
CA PRO A 64 -17.48 -8.62 17.95
C PRO A 64 -17.04 -10.10 17.95
N GLN A 65 -17.97 -11.03 17.75
CA GLN A 65 -17.71 -12.47 17.69
C GLN A 65 -17.29 -12.98 16.30
N ASP A 66 -17.33 -12.13 15.27
CA ASP A 66 -16.96 -12.53 13.91
C ASP A 66 -15.43 -12.61 13.77
N GLN A 67 -14.98 -13.56 12.96
CA GLN A 67 -13.58 -13.68 12.57
C GLN A 67 -13.40 -13.14 11.15
N LEU A 68 -12.42 -12.26 10.97
CA LEU A 68 -12.05 -11.70 9.66
C LEU A 68 -10.67 -12.22 9.26
N VAL A 69 -10.56 -12.61 7.99
CA VAL A 69 -9.29 -12.93 7.34
C VAL A 69 -9.16 -12.02 6.13
N ASP A 70 -8.03 -11.31 6.04
CA ASP A 70 -7.65 -10.53 4.86
C ASP A 70 -6.59 -11.29 4.06
N LEU A 71 -6.91 -11.61 2.80
CA LEU A 71 -6.07 -12.41 1.93
C LEU A 71 -5.39 -11.51 0.90
N GLY A 72 -4.06 -11.51 0.91
CA GLY A 72 -3.28 -10.65 0.02
C GLY A 72 -3.11 -9.22 0.56
N CYS A 73 -3.18 -9.02 1.88
CA CYS A 73 -3.04 -7.73 2.55
C CYS A 73 -1.62 -7.12 2.51
N GLY A 74 -0.68 -7.74 1.79
CA GLY A 74 0.72 -7.31 1.75
C GLY A 74 1.34 -7.31 3.15
N THR A 75 1.80 -6.14 3.60
CA THR A 75 2.36 -5.97 4.95
C THR A 75 1.30 -5.83 6.04
N GLY A 76 0.00 -5.80 5.68
CA GLY A 76 -1.11 -5.72 6.63
C GLY A 76 -1.41 -4.32 7.17
N GLY A 77 -0.75 -3.28 6.66
CA GLY A 77 -0.81 -1.94 7.24
C GLY A 77 0.02 -1.80 8.53
N PRO A 78 0.00 -0.62 9.19
CA PRO A 78 0.54 -0.45 10.54
C PRO A 78 -0.24 -1.23 11.61
#